data_AF-A0A1G9JUN6-F1
#
_entry.id   AF-A0A1G9JUN6-F1
#
_cell.length_a   1.000
_cell.length_b   1.000
_cell.length_c   1.000
_cell.angle_alpha   90.00
_cell.angle_beta   90.00
_cell.angle_gamma   90.00
#
_symmetry.space_group_name_H-M   'P 1'
#
loop_
_entity.id
_entity.type
_entity.pdbx_description
1 polymer ?
#
loop_
_entity_poly.entity_id
_entity_poly.type
_entity_poly.pdbx_seq_one_letter_code
_entity_poly.pdbx_strand_id
1 'polypeptide(L)'
;MDDIGQVRGILAEINGACDAGFAVALHVSFSTPRFLFQTYRPDWAKVYSERGLVMHDPAVKWGLHNEGIIDWADQEADDPANVFALARDHGLKHGFTVGVNAGGTRSVGAFARTENPFTGEQVTSISDNFRCLHDLTQVDTSDHAVLSELLKKLSIELTHDWT
;
A
#
# COMPACT_ATOMS: atom_id res chain seq x y z
N MET A 1 -19.62 -14.26 -8.19
CA MET A 1 -18.14 -14.35 -8.20
C MET A 1 -17.73 -14.17 -6.75
N ASP A 2 -16.74 -14.90 -6.25
CA ASP A 2 -16.33 -14.80 -4.85
C ASP A 2 -15.37 -13.60 -4.68
N ASP A 3 -15.85 -12.50 -4.11
CA ASP A 3 -15.06 -11.27 -3.92
C ASP A 3 -13.78 -11.53 -3.12
N ILE A 4 -13.80 -12.54 -2.24
CA ILE A 4 -12.63 -13.00 -1.47
C ILE A 4 -11.53 -13.53 -2.40
N GLY A 5 -11.89 -14.47 -3.27
CA GLY A 5 -10.97 -15.05 -4.24
C GLY A 5 -10.34 -13.98 -5.13
N GLN A 6 -11.12 -12.97 -5.52
CA GLN A 6 -10.65 -11.86 -6.34
C GLN A 6 -9.67 -10.96 -5.58
N VAL A 7 -9.97 -10.56 -4.33
CA VAL A 7 -9.04 -9.78 -3.49
C VAL A 7 -7.71 -10.51 -3.32
N ARG A 8 -7.74 -11.81 -3.03
CA ARG A 8 -6.52 -12.62 -2.88
C ARG A 8 -5.71 -12.70 -4.18
N GLY A 9 -6.39 -12.87 -5.31
CA GLY A 9 -5.76 -12.89 -6.63
C GLY A 9 -5.03 -11.58 -6.91
N ILE A 10 -5.70 -10.44 -6.69
CA ILE A 10 -5.12 -9.12 -6.93
C ILE A 10 -3.92 -8.86 -6.00
N LEU A 11 -4.01 -9.18 -4.71
CA LEU A 11 -2.88 -9.03 -3.79
C LEU A 11 -1.67 -9.89 -4.22
N ALA A 12 -1.91 -11.10 -4.71
CA ALA A 12 -0.85 -11.97 -5.21
C ALA A 12 -0.21 -11.42 -6.50
N GLU A 13 -1.00 -10.85 -7.42
CA GLU A 13 -0.49 -10.20 -8.64
C GLU A 13 0.37 -8.98 -8.32
N ILE A 14 -0.11 -8.10 -7.43
CA ILE A 14 0.66 -6.95 -6.97
C ILE A 14 1.96 -7.41 -6.32
N ASN A 15 1.90 -8.43 -5.45
CA ASN A 15 3.10 -8.96 -4.81
C ASN A 15 4.12 -9.50 -5.82
N GLY A 16 3.66 -10.21 -6.87
CA GLY A 16 4.51 -10.70 -7.94
C GLY A 16 5.17 -9.60 -8.77
N ALA A 17 4.55 -8.42 -8.86
CA ALA A 17 5.09 -7.26 -9.56
C ALA A 17 6.04 -6.40 -8.68
N CYS A 18 5.94 -6.49 -7.36
CA CYS A 18 6.69 -5.67 -6.40
C CYS A 18 7.72 -6.51 -5.64
N ASP A 19 8.91 -6.71 -6.20
CA ASP A 19 9.96 -7.54 -5.60
C ASP A 19 10.52 -7.01 -4.26
N ALA A 20 10.34 -5.71 -3.95
CA ALA A 20 10.68 -5.12 -2.65
C ALA A 20 9.46 -4.99 -1.72
N GLY A 21 8.29 -5.45 -2.17
CA GLY A 21 7.03 -5.43 -1.44
C GLY A 21 6.18 -4.18 -1.70
N PHE A 22 5.05 -4.13 -1.01
CA PHE A 22 4.12 -3.01 -1.05
C PHE A 22 3.53 -2.72 0.34
N ALA A 23 2.87 -1.58 0.49
CA ALA A 23 1.96 -1.26 1.58
C ALA A 23 0.67 -0.66 1.02
N VAL A 24 -0.47 -1.23 1.39
CA VAL A 24 -1.80 -0.87 0.92
C VAL A 24 -2.69 -0.63 2.13
N ALA A 25 -3.04 0.63 2.34
CA ALA A 25 -3.94 1.12 3.37
C ALA A 25 -5.31 1.43 2.76
N LEU A 26 -6.31 0.59 3.02
CA LEU A 26 -7.65 0.72 2.45
C LEU A 26 -8.62 1.41 3.42
N HIS A 27 -9.43 2.32 2.88
CA HIS A 27 -10.50 3.05 3.59
C HIS A 27 -10.00 3.74 4.87
N VAL A 28 -8.99 4.59 4.73
CA VAL A 28 -8.39 5.38 5.80
C VAL A 28 -9.37 6.42 6.33
N SER A 29 -9.55 6.41 7.65
CA SER A 29 -10.34 7.40 8.41
C SER A 29 -9.53 7.92 9.58
N PHE A 30 -9.39 9.25 9.71
CA PHE A 30 -8.61 9.91 10.76
C PHE A 30 -7.25 9.25 11.05
N SER A 31 -6.48 8.93 9.99
CA SER A 31 -5.17 8.25 10.00
C SER A 31 -5.16 6.73 10.21
N THR A 32 -6.30 6.08 10.47
CA THR A 32 -6.36 4.62 10.65
C THR A 32 -6.97 3.94 9.42
N PRO A 33 -6.24 3.04 8.73
CA PRO A 33 -6.83 2.22 7.68
C PRO A 33 -7.80 1.19 8.26
N ARG A 34 -8.88 0.90 7.53
CA ARG A 34 -9.75 -0.23 7.86
C ARG A 34 -9.05 -1.58 7.61
N PHE A 35 -8.28 -1.65 6.53
CA PHE A 35 -7.46 -2.80 6.20
C PHE A 35 -6.05 -2.33 5.80
N LEU A 36 -5.04 -2.99 6.34
CA LEU A 36 -3.64 -2.74 5.99
C LEU A 36 -3.00 -4.03 5.50
N PHE A 37 -2.58 -4.05 4.23
CA PHE A 37 -1.81 -5.14 3.66
C PHE A 37 -0.42 -4.62 3.36
N GLN A 38 0.61 -5.25 3.91
CA GLN A 38 1.99 -4.88 3.61
C GLN A 38 2.83 -6.12 3.42
N THR A 39 3.89 -6.03 2.61
CA THR A 39 4.83 -7.12 2.36
C THR A 39 6.28 -6.67 2.40
N TYR A 40 6.52 -5.45 2.90
CA TYR A 40 7.86 -4.94 3.11
C TYR A 40 8.65 -5.84 4.06
N ARG A 41 9.96 -5.92 3.81
CA ARG A 41 10.87 -6.74 4.62
C ARG A 41 10.85 -6.28 6.09
N PRO A 42 10.93 -7.20 7.06
CA PRO A 42 10.83 -6.86 8.50
C PRO A 42 11.88 -5.87 8.99
N ASP A 43 13.09 -5.86 8.39
CA ASP A 43 14.15 -4.92 8.73
C ASP A 43 13.77 -3.48 8.39
N TRP A 44 13.15 -3.24 7.23
CA TRP A 44 12.59 -1.94 6.88
C TRP A 44 11.41 -1.56 7.76
N ALA A 45 10.45 -2.48 7.94
CA ALA A 45 9.24 -2.23 8.73
C ALA A 45 9.58 -1.84 10.19
N LYS A 46 10.60 -2.49 10.77
CA LYS A 46 11.13 -2.14 12.10
C LYS A 46 11.68 -0.72 12.13
N VAL A 47 12.57 -0.35 11.21
CA VAL A 47 13.16 1.00 11.16
C VAL A 47 12.08 2.06 10.95
N TYR A 48 11.12 1.79 10.07
CA TYR A 48 10.01 2.68 9.77
C TYR A 48 9.15 2.96 11.01
N SER A 49 8.84 1.91 11.77
CA SER A 49 8.05 1.99 13.01
C SER A 49 8.81 2.67 14.16
N GLU A 50 10.04 2.23 14.45
CA GLU A 50 10.85 2.75 15.57
C GLU A 50 11.14 4.25 15.44
N ARG A 51 11.25 4.75 14.21
CA ARG A 51 11.49 6.17 13.92
C ARG A 51 10.20 6.98 13.73
N GLY A 52 9.03 6.35 13.81
CA GLY A 52 7.75 7.01 13.60
C GLY A 52 7.61 7.65 12.21
N LEU A 53 8.19 7.03 11.17
CA LEU A 53 8.31 7.64 9.85
C LEU A 53 6.95 7.92 9.20
N VAL A 54 5.90 7.19 9.55
CA VAL A 54 4.53 7.41 9.05
C VAL A 54 4.05 8.87 9.17
N MET A 55 4.51 9.60 10.20
CA MET A 55 4.13 10.99 10.44
C MET A 55 4.84 11.98 9.50
N HIS A 56 5.94 11.54 8.90
CA HIS A 56 6.84 12.35 8.07
C HIS A 56 6.96 11.84 6.64
N ASP A 57 6.37 10.67 6.34
CA ASP A 57 6.47 10.01 5.06
C ASP A 57 5.73 10.79 3.96
N PRO A 58 6.45 11.28 2.93
CA PRO A 58 5.84 11.99 1.82
C PRO A 58 4.83 11.13 1.04
N ALA A 59 5.07 9.83 0.88
CA ALA A 59 4.15 8.92 0.20
C ALA A 59 2.82 8.82 0.94
N VAL A 60 2.86 8.67 2.26
CA VAL A 60 1.64 8.64 3.10
C VAL A 60 0.93 9.99 3.01
N LYS A 61 1.65 11.09 3.23
CA LYS A 61 1.09 12.44 3.16
C LYS A 61 0.45 12.71 1.80
N TRP A 62 1.12 12.37 0.70
CA TRP A 62 0.62 12.59 -0.64
C TRP A 62 -0.66 11.78 -0.89
N GLY A 63 -0.66 10.48 -0.57
CA GLY A 63 -1.82 9.62 -0.76
C GLY A 63 -3.03 10.02 0.09
N LEU A 64 -2.81 10.63 1.25
CA LEU A 64 -3.89 11.15 2.10
C LEU A 64 -4.52 12.44 1.57
N HIS A 65 -3.84 13.20 0.71
CA HIS A 65 -4.32 14.50 0.22
C HIS A 65 -4.60 14.57 -1.29
N ASN A 66 -4.04 13.66 -2.09
CA ASN A 66 -4.11 13.69 -3.55
C ASN A 66 -4.72 12.39 -4.10
N GLU A 67 -5.11 12.41 -5.37
CA GLU A 67 -5.59 11.25 -6.11
C GLU A 67 -4.72 11.05 -7.35
N GLY A 68 -4.57 9.79 -7.79
CA GLY A 68 -3.75 9.44 -8.93
C GLY A 68 -2.44 8.75 -8.51
N ILE A 69 -1.39 8.97 -9.28
CA ILE A 69 -0.11 8.26 -9.17
C ILE A 69 1.02 9.29 -9.06
N ILE A 70 2.00 9.04 -8.19
CA ILE A 70 3.22 9.84 -8.08
C ILE A 70 4.44 8.95 -7.86
N ASP A 71 5.55 9.25 -8.53
CA ASP A 71 6.82 8.57 -8.29
C ASP A 71 7.45 9.07 -6.97
N TRP A 72 8.19 8.23 -6.26
CA TRP A 72 8.92 8.66 -5.07
C TRP A 72 10.05 9.65 -5.41
N ALA A 73 10.67 9.51 -6.60
CA ALA A 73 11.69 10.44 -7.07
C ALA A 73 11.18 11.89 -7.18
N ASP A 74 9.91 12.06 -7.54
CA ASP A 74 9.28 13.38 -7.66
C ASP A 74 8.93 14.02 -6.29
N GLN A 75 9.05 13.25 -5.20
CA GLN A 75 8.72 13.68 -3.84
C GLN A 75 9.95 13.92 -2.96
N GLU A 76 11.17 13.65 -3.45
CA GLU A 76 12.39 13.75 -2.64
C GLU A 76 12.63 15.15 -2.07
N ALA A 77 12.21 16.20 -2.79
CA ALA A 77 12.33 17.57 -2.32
C ALA A 77 11.50 17.86 -1.05
N ASP A 78 10.45 17.07 -0.82
CA ASP A 78 9.51 17.19 0.31
C ASP A 78 9.72 16.09 1.37
N ASP A 79 10.90 15.47 1.44
CA ASP A 79 11.26 14.36 2.34
C ASP A 79 12.26 14.77 3.46
N PRO A 80 11.87 15.60 4.44
CA PRO A 80 12.78 16.07 5.49
C PRO A 80 13.27 14.94 6.42
N ALA A 81 12.54 13.82 6.50
CA ALA A 81 12.91 12.66 7.30
C ALA A 81 13.76 11.64 6.53
N ASN A 82 14.06 11.90 5.25
CA ASN A 82 14.81 11.02 4.36
C ASN A 82 14.20 9.61 4.27
N VAL A 83 12.88 9.50 4.30
CA VAL A 83 12.16 8.22 4.23
C VAL A 83 12.53 7.45 2.97
N PHE A 84 12.56 8.09 1.80
CA PHE A 84 12.90 7.39 0.56
C PHE A 84 14.35 6.96 0.51
N ALA A 85 15.28 7.79 1.03
CA ALA A 85 16.69 7.41 1.12
C ALA A 85 16.89 6.20 2.05
N LEU A 86 16.25 6.20 3.21
CA LEU A 86 16.28 5.07 4.13
C LEU A 86 15.63 3.82 3.49
N ALA A 87 14.51 3.97 2.79
CA ALA A 87 13.86 2.87 2.08
C ALA A 87 14.81 2.24 1.05
N ARG A 88 15.56 3.05 0.29
CA ARG A 88 16.58 2.59 -0.67
C ARG A 88 17.70 1.80 0.01
N ASP A 89 18.17 2.25 1.17
CA ASP A 89 19.20 1.54 1.96
C ASP A 89 18.73 0.14 2.39
N HIS A 90 17.42 -0.06 2.48
CA HIS A 90 16.78 -1.35 2.77
C HIS A 90 16.31 -2.13 1.53
N GLY A 91 16.62 -1.64 0.32
CA GLY A 91 16.34 -2.31 -0.94
C GLY A 91 15.05 -1.86 -1.65
N LEU A 92 14.27 -0.95 -1.07
CA LEU A 92 13.09 -0.37 -1.74
C LEU A 92 13.58 0.78 -2.66
N LYS A 93 14.20 0.41 -3.79
CA LYS A 93 14.97 1.35 -4.62
C LYS A 93 14.11 2.24 -5.51
N HIS A 94 13.08 1.65 -6.09
CA HIS A 94 12.17 2.29 -7.03
C HIS A 94 10.76 2.12 -6.52
N GLY A 95 10.02 3.21 -6.33
CA GLY A 95 8.66 3.12 -5.84
C GLY A 95 7.78 4.25 -6.30
N PHE A 96 6.49 4.00 -6.22
CA PHE A 96 5.46 4.98 -6.52
C PHE A 96 4.30 4.82 -5.55
N THR A 97 3.53 5.88 -5.42
CA THR A 97 2.36 5.96 -4.55
C THR A 97 1.11 6.14 -5.40
N VAL A 98 0.03 5.49 -5.00
CA VAL A 98 -1.30 5.63 -5.60
C VAL A 98 -2.28 6.09 -4.52
N GLY A 99 -3.00 7.17 -4.80
CA GLY A 99 -4.08 7.68 -3.98
C GLY A 99 -5.42 7.44 -4.68
N VAL A 100 -6.36 6.80 -3.99
CA VAL A 100 -7.73 6.58 -4.48
C VAL A 100 -8.71 7.19 -3.49
N ASN A 101 -9.68 7.95 -3.99
CA ASN A 101 -10.77 8.49 -3.19
C ASN A 101 -12.08 8.28 -3.95
N ALA A 102 -12.76 7.19 -3.64
CA ALA A 102 -13.99 6.77 -4.29
C ALA A 102 -14.98 6.27 -3.24
N GLY A 103 -16.28 6.33 -3.56
CA GLY A 103 -17.32 5.83 -2.67
C GLY A 103 -17.37 6.50 -1.28
N GLY A 104 -16.80 7.71 -1.14
CA GLY A 104 -16.73 8.43 0.12
C GLY A 104 -15.63 7.97 1.07
N THR A 105 -14.71 7.12 0.61
CA THR A 105 -13.57 6.65 1.40
C THR A 105 -12.26 6.84 0.64
N ARG A 106 -11.14 6.88 1.37
CA ARG A 106 -9.81 7.09 0.79
C ARG A 106 -8.90 5.90 1.03
N SER A 107 -8.09 5.52 0.05
CA SER A 107 -7.07 4.48 0.16
C SER A 107 -5.74 4.98 -0.36
N VAL A 108 -4.65 4.47 0.23
CA VAL A 108 -3.27 4.79 -0.15
C VAL A 108 -2.52 3.48 -0.42
N GLY A 109 -1.86 3.40 -1.57
CA GLY A 109 -0.97 2.31 -1.94
C GLY A 109 0.44 2.83 -2.18
N ALA A 110 1.45 2.10 -1.71
CA ALA A 110 2.85 2.38 -1.91
C ALA A 110 3.53 1.09 -2.39
N PHE A 111 4.16 1.13 -3.56
CA PHE A 111 4.65 -0.07 -4.25
C PHE A 111 6.14 0.09 -4.55
N ALA A 112 6.95 -0.94 -4.28
CA ALA A 112 8.39 -0.84 -4.37
C ALA A 112 9.05 -2.01 -5.12
N ARG A 113 10.19 -1.70 -5.75
CA ARG A 113 11.09 -2.64 -6.41
C ARG A 113 12.55 -2.33 -6.11
N THR A 114 13.39 -3.34 -6.22
CA THR A 114 14.81 -3.32 -5.88
C THR A 114 15.69 -3.03 -7.08
N GLU A 115 15.43 -3.65 -8.23
CA GLU A 115 16.40 -3.69 -9.33
C GLU A 115 16.10 -2.69 -10.44
N ASN A 116 14.91 -2.79 -11.04
CA ASN A 116 14.53 -1.96 -12.17
C ASN A 116 13.34 -1.07 -11.79
N PRO A 117 13.28 0.17 -12.31
CA PRO A 117 12.07 0.98 -12.24
C PRO A 117 10.86 0.26 -12.85
N PHE A 118 9.67 0.62 -12.39
CA PHE A 118 8.44 0.17 -13.02
C PHE A 118 8.29 0.78 -14.42
N THR A 119 7.79 0.00 -15.38
CA THR A 119 7.35 0.55 -16.66
C THR A 119 5.99 1.24 -16.49
N GLY A 120 5.64 2.15 -17.40
CA GLY A 120 4.32 2.80 -17.38
C GLY A 120 3.15 1.80 -17.43
N GLU A 121 3.32 0.69 -18.15
CA GLU A 121 2.33 -0.39 -18.19
C GLU A 121 2.19 -1.09 -16.84
N GLN A 122 3.30 -1.37 -16.14
CA GLN A 122 3.28 -1.95 -14.80
C GLN A 122 2.62 -1.01 -13.79
N VAL A 123 2.98 0.28 -13.82
CA VAL A 123 2.37 1.30 -12.97
C VAL A 123 0.87 1.37 -13.17
N THR A 124 0.42 1.38 -14.43
CA THR A 124 -1.01 1.39 -14.78
C THR A 124 -1.71 0.13 -14.25
N SER A 125 -1.16 -1.04 -14.54
CA SER A 125 -1.73 -2.33 -14.12
C SER A 125 -1.86 -2.45 -12.59
N ILE A 126 -0.80 -2.11 -11.85
CA ILE A 126 -0.83 -2.12 -10.37
C ILE A 126 -1.85 -1.11 -9.84
N SER A 127 -1.95 0.08 -10.44
CA SER A 127 -2.88 1.12 -10.02
C SER A 127 -4.34 0.71 -10.26
N ASP A 128 -4.64 0.07 -11.38
CA ASP A 128 -5.96 -0.47 -11.70
C ASP A 128 -6.34 -1.60 -10.73
N ASN A 129 -5.39 -2.49 -10.44
CA ASN A 129 -5.55 -3.54 -9.44
C ASN A 129 -5.80 -2.97 -8.03
N PHE A 130 -5.06 -1.94 -7.64
CA PHE A 130 -5.26 -1.24 -6.36
C PHE A 130 -6.63 -0.56 -6.27
N ARG A 131 -7.10 0.06 -7.35
CA ARG A 131 -8.45 0.63 -7.43
C ARG A 131 -9.52 -0.45 -7.33
N CYS A 132 -9.31 -1.60 -7.98
CA CYS A 132 -10.21 -2.75 -7.85
C CYS A 132 -10.24 -3.27 -6.40
N LEU A 133 -9.11 -3.33 -5.69
CA LEU A 133 -9.08 -3.66 -4.26
C LEU A 133 -9.90 -2.68 -3.43
N HIS A 134 -9.79 -1.37 -3.67
CA HIS A 134 -10.62 -0.37 -3.01
C HIS A 134 -12.11 -0.66 -3.21
N ASP A 135 -12.54 -0.85 -4.46
CA ASP A 135 -13.96 -1.05 -4.79
C ASP A 135 -14.50 -2.37 -4.18
N LEU A 136 -13.76 -3.47 -4.28
CA LEU A 136 -14.16 -4.78 -3.74
C LEU A 136 -14.21 -4.83 -2.21
N THR A 137 -13.37 -4.02 -1.55
CA THR A 137 -13.29 -4.01 -0.07
C THR A 137 -14.13 -2.91 0.56
N GLN A 138 -14.86 -2.14 -0.26
CA GLN A 138 -15.87 -1.18 0.17
C GLN A 138 -17.14 -1.90 0.65
N VAL A 139 -16.99 -2.75 1.66
CA VAL A 139 -18.06 -3.55 2.22
C VAL A 139 -18.70 -2.82 3.40
N ASP A 140 -20.03 -2.70 3.38
CA ASP A 140 -20.75 -2.36 4.60
C ASP A 140 -20.57 -3.52 5.59
N THR A 141 -20.09 -3.21 6.80
CA THR A 141 -19.87 -4.19 7.86
C THR A 141 -21.14 -4.95 8.23
N SER A 142 -22.33 -4.41 7.95
CA SER A 142 -23.61 -5.07 8.26
C SER A 142 -23.91 -6.27 7.37
N ASP A 143 -23.53 -6.23 6.09
CA ASP A 143 -24.04 -7.16 5.08
C ASP A 143 -23.03 -8.25 4.71
N HIS A 144 -21.73 -8.01 4.96
CA HIS A 144 -20.64 -8.89 4.54
C HIS A 144 -19.67 -9.22 5.70
N ALA A 145 -20.21 -9.60 6.86
CA ALA A 145 -19.42 -9.90 8.07
C ALA A 145 -18.31 -10.96 7.84
N VAL A 146 -18.60 -12.01 7.06
CA VAL A 146 -17.63 -13.09 6.75
C VAL A 146 -16.44 -12.55 5.94
N LEU A 147 -16.71 -11.75 4.91
CA LEU A 147 -15.67 -11.13 4.09
C LEU A 147 -14.87 -10.12 4.92
N SER A 148 -15.53 -9.30 5.74
CA SER A 148 -14.83 -8.36 6.62
C SER A 148 -13.90 -9.07 7.62
N GLU A 149 -14.33 -10.20 8.19
CA GLU A 149 -13.50 -10.99 9.12
C GLU A 149 -12.30 -11.62 8.41
N LEU A 150 -12.51 -12.13 7.20
CA LEU A 150 -11.42 -12.70 6.42
C LEU A 150 -10.41 -11.65 5.96
N LEU A 151 -10.86 -10.47 5.53
CA LEU A 151 -9.98 -9.35 5.17
C LEU A 151 -9.13 -8.89 6.37
N LYS A 152 -9.72 -8.85 7.57
CA LYS A 152 -8.97 -8.58 8.80
C LYS A 152 -7.91 -9.64 9.05
N LYS A 153 -8.27 -10.93 8.90
CA LYS A 153 -7.32 -12.03 9.06
C LYS A 153 -6.15 -11.94 8.05
N LEU A 154 -6.45 -11.69 6.78
CA LEU A 154 -5.42 -11.50 5.74
C LEU A 154 -4.53 -10.28 6.03
N SER A 155 -5.11 -9.19 6.53
CA SER A 155 -4.37 -7.97 6.91
C SER A 155 -3.39 -8.26 8.03
N ILE A 156 -3.80 -9.06 9.02
CA ILE A 156 -2.94 -9.52 10.11
C ILE A 156 -1.82 -10.42 9.54
N GLU A 157 -2.16 -11.43 8.73
CA GLU A 157 -1.19 -12.37 8.16
C GLU A 157 -0.08 -11.64 7.40
N LEU A 158 -0.44 -10.74 6.49
CA LEU A 158 0.54 -9.98 5.70
C LEU A 158 1.31 -8.96 6.54
N THR A 159 0.74 -8.46 7.63
CA THR A 159 1.43 -7.50 8.50
C THR A 159 2.41 -8.16 9.50
N HIS A 160 2.23 -9.44 9.85
CA HIS A 160 2.93 -10.09 10.97
C HIS A 160 3.96 -11.17 10.60
N ASP A 161 4.43 -11.25 9.35
CA ASP A 161 5.58 -12.09 8.97
C ASP A 161 6.93 -11.52 9.52
N TRP A 162 7.02 -11.31 10.83
CA TRP A 162 8.19 -10.77 11.56
C TRP A 162 8.92 -11.85 12.38
N THR A 163 8.77 -13.13 12.02
CA THR A 163 9.45 -14.27 12.68
C THR A 163 10.66 -14.76 11.92
#